data_AF-A0A7C1EHN0-F1
#
_entry.id   AF-A0A7C1EHN0-F1
#
_cell.length_a   1.000
_cell.length_b   1.000
_cell.length_c   1.000
_cell.angle_alpha   90.00
_cell.angle_beta   90.00
_cell.angle_gamma   90.00
#
_symmetry.space_group_name_H-M   'P 1'
#
loop_
_entity.id
_entity.type
_entity.pdbx_description
1 polymer ?
#
loop_
_entity_poly.entity_id
_entity_poly.type
_entity_poly.pdbx_seq_one_letter_code
_entity_poly.pdbx_strand_id
1 'polypeptide(L)'
;MVIRKLLPWLLILLIAPVVLAQDEPTDVIDTALADLSAQLGESVTRENVASYSWAEQDFPDASLGCPQEGQIYAQVITRGYLLLFTFEDTTYDYRASRDGQTIIQCGSAPAVDAQAAPAGTPLLSAGPITAESAAQVAELGQIELQGTA
;
A
#
# COMPACT_ATOMS: atom_id res chain seq x y z
N MET A 1 24.02 -13.17 61.64
CA MET A 1 25.03 -13.47 60.60
C MET A 1 24.34 -13.44 59.25
N VAL A 2 24.95 -12.70 58.32
CA VAL A 2 24.39 -12.14 57.08
C VAL A 2 24.65 -13.11 55.92
N ILE A 3 23.62 -13.55 55.22
CA ILE A 3 23.65 -13.90 53.78
C ILE A 3 22.19 -13.95 53.33
N ARG A 4 21.67 -12.73 53.17
CA ARG A 4 20.27 -12.39 52.95
C ARG A 4 20.09 -12.26 51.45
N LYS A 5 19.74 -13.36 50.77
CA LYS A 5 19.07 -13.40 49.45
C LYS A 5 19.48 -12.33 48.41
N LEU A 6 20.78 -12.14 48.15
CA LEU A 6 21.26 -11.21 47.10
C LEU A 6 21.61 -11.88 45.77
N LEU A 7 21.42 -13.20 45.62
CA LEU A 7 21.90 -13.94 44.45
C LEU A 7 20.91 -14.13 43.26
N PRO A 8 19.57 -13.91 43.34
CA PRO A 8 18.74 -13.99 42.13
C PRO A 8 18.59 -12.64 41.41
N TRP A 9 19.03 -11.53 42.02
CA TRP A 9 18.74 -10.19 41.51
C TRP A 9 19.80 -9.63 40.53
N LEU A 10 20.89 -10.36 40.29
CA LEU A 10 21.89 -10.01 39.27
C LEU A 10 21.70 -10.77 37.94
N LEU A 11 20.77 -11.73 37.85
CA LEU A 11 20.59 -12.55 36.64
C LEU A 11 19.46 -12.07 35.70
N ILE A 12 18.67 -11.05 36.08
CA ILE A 12 17.49 -10.58 35.32
C ILE A 12 17.78 -9.31 34.48
N LEU A 13 19.02 -8.80 34.47
CA LEU A 13 19.36 -7.51 33.82
C LEU A 13 20.02 -7.63 32.42
N LEU A 14 20.03 -8.81 31.80
CA LEU A 14 20.80 -9.09 30.56
C LEU A 14 19.96 -9.67 29.41
N ILE A 15 18.68 -9.33 29.30
CA ILE A 15 17.90 -9.61 28.08
C ILE A 15 17.63 -8.27 27.39
N ALA A 16 18.65 -7.72 26.72
CA ALA A 16 18.39 -6.70 25.72
C ALA A 16 17.57 -7.35 24.60
N PRO A 17 16.42 -6.81 24.19
CA PRO A 17 15.71 -7.34 23.03
C PRO A 17 16.61 -7.15 21.81
N VAL A 18 17.09 -8.26 21.25
CA VAL A 18 17.74 -8.26 19.93
C VAL A 18 16.64 -7.98 18.92
N VAL A 19 16.55 -6.72 18.47
CA VAL A 19 15.71 -6.36 17.32
C VAL A 19 16.36 -7.03 16.11
N LEU A 20 15.76 -8.11 15.62
CA LEU A 20 16.15 -8.73 14.36
C LEU A 20 15.67 -7.80 13.23
N ALA A 21 16.55 -6.91 12.78
CA ALA A 21 16.35 -6.27 11.48
C ALA A 21 16.27 -7.39 10.44
N GLN A 22 15.18 -7.44 9.69
CA GLN A 22 15.02 -8.37 8.57
C GLN A 22 16.17 -8.12 7.58
N ASP A 23 16.75 -9.19 7.05
CA ASP A 23 17.84 -9.11 6.08
C ASP A 23 17.35 -8.34 4.84
N GLU A 24 18.07 -7.29 4.47
CA GLU A 24 17.71 -6.44 3.34
C GLU A 24 17.96 -7.19 2.01
N PRO A 25 17.02 -7.17 1.05
CA PRO A 25 17.20 -7.84 -0.23
C PRO A 25 18.10 -7.01 -1.16
N THR A 26 19.39 -6.87 -0.82
CA THR A 26 20.33 -5.99 -1.53
C THR A 26 20.43 -6.31 -3.03
N ASP A 27 20.44 -7.59 -3.40
CA ASP A 27 20.52 -8.00 -4.81
C ASP A 27 19.30 -7.51 -5.62
N VAL A 28 18.10 -7.57 -5.03
CA VAL A 28 16.85 -7.11 -5.67
C VAL A 28 16.85 -5.59 -5.77
N ILE A 29 17.28 -4.90 -4.72
CA ILE A 29 17.40 -3.44 -4.69
C ILE A 29 18.38 -2.96 -5.76
N ASP A 30 19.57 -3.55 -5.81
CA ASP A 30 20.61 -3.17 -6.76
C ASP A 30 20.18 -3.46 -8.21
N THR A 31 19.46 -4.55 -8.45
CA THR A 31 18.90 -4.86 -9.78
C THR A 31 17.81 -3.86 -10.19
N ALA A 32 16.91 -3.48 -9.28
CA ALA A 32 15.87 -2.50 -9.57
C ALA A 32 16.45 -1.09 -9.83
N LEU A 33 17.49 -0.69 -9.09
CA LEU A 33 18.22 0.57 -9.34
C LEU A 33 18.96 0.56 -10.67
N ALA A 34 19.51 -0.59 -11.09
CA ALA A 34 20.12 -0.74 -12.39
C ALA A 34 19.10 -0.61 -13.53
N ASP A 35 17.90 -1.17 -13.38
CA ASP A 35 16.79 -0.99 -14.31
C ASP A 35 16.36 0.49 -14.40
N LEU A 36 16.16 1.14 -13.25
CA LEU A 36 15.84 2.57 -13.17
C LEU A 36 16.91 3.43 -13.85
N SER A 37 18.19 3.12 -13.62
CA SER A 37 19.31 3.79 -14.27
C SER A 37 19.25 3.69 -15.80
N ALA A 38 18.92 2.51 -16.30
CA ALA A 38 18.79 2.26 -17.74
C ALA A 38 17.60 3.04 -18.33
N GLN A 39 16.49 3.16 -17.60
CA GLN A 39 15.31 3.90 -18.04
C GLN A 39 15.55 5.43 -18.08
N LEU A 40 16.25 5.97 -17.09
CA LEU A 40 16.53 7.42 -17.00
C LEU A 40 17.75 7.85 -17.84
N GLY A 41 18.62 6.90 -18.21
CA GLY A 41 19.88 7.20 -18.87
C GLY A 41 20.90 7.87 -17.95
N GLU A 42 20.68 7.79 -16.63
CA GLU A 42 21.54 8.34 -15.58
C GLU A 42 21.90 7.25 -14.57
N SER A 43 23.05 7.40 -13.92
CA SER A 43 23.49 6.45 -12.89
C SER A 43 22.67 6.67 -11.63
N VAL A 44 21.76 5.76 -11.30
CA VAL A 44 20.98 5.75 -10.05
C VAL A 44 21.49 4.60 -9.16
N THR A 45 21.93 4.94 -7.96
CA THR A 45 22.59 4.04 -7.00
C THR A 45 22.04 4.28 -5.60
N ARG A 46 22.29 3.36 -4.67
CA ARG A 46 21.84 3.50 -3.27
C ARG A 46 22.41 4.76 -2.60
N GLU A 47 23.56 5.24 -3.08
CA GLU A 47 24.25 6.40 -2.54
C GLU A 47 23.75 7.74 -3.07
N ASN A 48 23.04 7.77 -4.21
CA ASN A 48 22.59 9.01 -4.85
C ASN A 48 21.07 9.17 -4.97
N VAL A 49 20.30 8.11 -4.70
CA VAL A 49 18.86 8.26 -4.48
C VAL A 49 18.64 9.11 -3.22
N ALA A 50 17.66 10.02 -3.29
CA ALA A 50 17.33 10.87 -2.16
C ALA A 50 16.82 10.04 -0.96
N SER A 51 16.07 8.99 -1.24
CA SER A 51 15.70 7.96 -0.27
C SER A 51 15.30 6.68 -0.99
N TYR A 52 15.40 5.55 -0.29
CA TYR A 52 14.76 4.32 -0.70
C TYR A 52 14.16 3.59 0.49
N SER A 53 13.13 2.78 0.23
CA SER A 53 12.53 1.89 1.23
C SER A 53 12.08 0.60 0.58
N TRP A 54 11.98 -0.45 1.38
CA TRP A 54 11.52 -1.75 0.91
C TRP A 54 10.63 -2.41 1.97
N ALA A 55 9.71 -3.26 1.51
CA ALA A 55 8.89 -4.10 2.38
C ALA A 55 8.62 -5.45 1.70
N GLU A 56 8.73 -6.54 2.45
CA GLU A 56 8.24 -7.85 2.00
C GLU A 56 6.72 -7.90 2.23
N GLN A 57 5.97 -8.29 1.20
CA GLN A 57 4.52 -8.46 1.30
C GLN A 57 4.03 -9.62 0.43
N ASP A 58 2.87 -10.16 0.77
CA ASP A 58 2.18 -11.17 -0.02
C ASP A 58 1.21 -10.47 -1.01
N PHE A 59 1.41 -10.71 -2.30
CA PHE A 59 0.58 -10.22 -3.39
C PHE A 59 -0.50 -11.23 -3.75
N PRO A 60 -1.69 -10.81 -4.20
CA PRO A 60 -2.82 -11.71 -4.46
C PRO A 60 -2.62 -12.63 -5.67
N ASP A 61 -1.73 -12.26 -6.60
CA ASP A 61 -1.47 -12.98 -7.84
C ASP A 61 -0.04 -12.74 -8.35
N ALA A 62 0.35 -13.46 -9.40
CA ALA A 62 1.70 -13.42 -9.98
C ALA A 62 2.06 -12.10 -10.68
N SER A 63 1.14 -11.14 -10.83
CA SER A 63 1.43 -9.79 -11.35
C SER A 63 2.12 -8.89 -10.33
N LEU A 64 2.20 -9.32 -9.06
CA LEU A 64 2.73 -8.51 -7.97
C LEU A 64 1.99 -7.16 -7.81
N GLY A 65 0.70 -7.13 -8.19
CA GLY A 65 -0.13 -5.93 -8.15
C GLY A 65 0.01 -5.00 -9.35
N CYS A 66 0.80 -5.37 -10.36
CA CYS A 66 1.09 -4.54 -11.53
C CYS A 66 0.87 -5.31 -12.84
N PRO A 67 -0.40 -5.56 -13.20
CA PRO A 67 -0.74 -6.32 -14.39
C PRO A 67 -0.37 -5.55 -15.66
N GLN A 68 0.33 -6.21 -16.57
CA GLN A 68 0.64 -5.70 -17.91
C GLN A 68 -0.45 -6.08 -18.89
N GLU A 69 -0.72 -5.20 -19.87
CA GLU A 69 -1.76 -5.44 -20.87
C GLU A 69 -1.48 -6.71 -21.69
N GLY A 70 -2.54 -7.50 -21.89
CA GLY A 70 -2.46 -8.73 -22.68
C GLY A 70 -1.84 -9.94 -21.97
N GLN A 71 -1.43 -9.80 -20.69
CA GLN A 71 -0.90 -10.91 -19.90
C GLN A 71 -1.99 -11.59 -19.06
N ILE A 72 -1.83 -12.90 -18.82
CA ILE A 72 -2.67 -13.70 -17.92
C ILE A 72 -1.81 -14.09 -16.73
N TYR A 73 -2.26 -13.74 -15.52
CA TYR A 73 -1.54 -14.01 -14.29
C TYR A 73 -2.16 -15.14 -13.48
N ALA A 74 -1.32 -16.00 -12.93
CA ALA A 74 -1.73 -17.05 -12.01
C ALA A 74 -2.28 -16.42 -10.72
N GLN A 75 -3.46 -16.90 -10.29
CA GLN A 75 -4.13 -16.46 -9.06
C GLN A 75 -3.55 -17.20 -7.84
N VAL A 76 -2.28 -16.93 -7.57
CA VAL A 76 -1.53 -17.53 -6.48
C VAL A 76 -0.95 -16.42 -5.61
N ILE A 77 -1.12 -16.56 -4.29
CA ILE A 77 -0.52 -15.65 -3.33
C ILE A 77 1.00 -15.72 -3.51
N THR A 78 1.58 -14.62 -3.97
CA THR A 78 2.99 -14.53 -4.35
C THR A 78 3.71 -13.62 -3.39
N ARG A 79 4.69 -14.15 -2.66
CA ARG A 79 5.53 -13.31 -1.80
C ARG A 79 6.53 -12.54 -2.64
N GLY A 80 6.68 -11.26 -2.32
CA GLY A 80 7.60 -10.39 -3.04
C GLY A 80 7.98 -9.15 -2.24
N TYR A 81 8.66 -8.24 -2.93
CA TYR A 81 9.13 -6.98 -2.38
C TYR A 81 8.40 -5.82 -3.05
N LEU A 82 8.00 -4.85 -2.24
CA LEU A 82 7.63 -3.49 -2.63
C LEU A 82 8.87 -2.63 -2.40
N LEU A 83 9.39 -2.00 -3.44
CA LEU A 83 10.53 -1.09 -3.39
C LEU A 83 10.09 0.30 -3.84
N LEU A 84 10.46 1.32 -3.06
CA LEU A 84 10.22 2.72 -3.40
C LEU A 84 11.56 3.44 -3.49
N PHE A 85 11.84 4.05 -4.62
CA PHE A 85 13.05 4.86 -4.85
C PHE A 85 12.67 6.30 -5.12
N THR A 86 13.22 7.24 -4.37
CA THR A 86 13.03 8.67 -4.62
C THR A 86 14.26 9.25 -5.29
N PHE A 87 14.11 9.75 -6.52
CA PHE A 87 15.18 10.35 -7.31
C PHE A 87 14.61 11.58 -8.03
N GLU A 88 15.31 12.71 -7.99
CA GLU A 88 14.89 13.99 -8.59
C GLU A 88 13.41 14.35 -8.32
N ASP A 89 13.03 14.39 -7.03
CA ASP A 89 11.67 14.71 -6.57
C ASP A 89 10.57 13.79 -7.14
N THR A 90 10.94 12.59 -7.61
CA THR A 90 10.02 11.58 -8.12
C THR A 90 10.23 10.26 -7.39
N THR A 91 9.16 9.69 -6.84
CA THR A 91 9.15 8.36 -6.26
C THR A 91 8.73 7.32 -7.29
N TYR A 92 9.57 6.32 -7.49
CA TYR A 92 9.37 5.18 -8.38
C TYR A 92 8.94 3.95 -7.57
N ASP A 93 7.84 3.32 -7.98
CA ASP A 93 7.31 2.09 -7.40
C ASP A 93 7.79 0.88 -8.20
N TYR A 94 8.57 0.03 -7.55
CA TYR A 94 9.06 -1.24 -8.07
C TYR A 94 8.50 -2.41 -7.27
N ARG A 95 8.15 -3.48 -7.98
CA ARG A 95 7.70 -4.75 -7.39
C ARG A 95 8.58 -5.87 -7.86
N ALA A 96 8.97 -6.74 -6.95
CA ALA A 96 9.83 -7.87 -7.26
C ALA A 96 9.32 -9.18 -6.64
N SER A 97 9.55 -10.30 -7.31
CA SER A 97 9.34 -11.62 -6.70
C SER A 97 10.38 -11.84 -5.60
N ARG A 98 10.07 -12.68 -4.61
CA ARG A 98 11.01 -12.98 -3.51
C ARG A 98 12.33 -13.58 -3.99
N ASP A 99 12.31 -14.33 -5.08
CA ASP A 99 13.49 -14.92 -5.72
C ASP A 99 14.23 -13.95 -6.67
N GLY A 100 13.71 -12.74 -6.87
CA GLY A 100 14.34 -11.70 -7.70
C GLY A 100 14.29 -11.93 -9.21
N GLN A 101 13.67 -13.01 -9.71
CA GLN A 101 13.59 -13.27 -11.15
C GLN A 101 12.62 -12.35 -11.89
N THR A 102 11.65 -11.77 -11.18
CA THR A 102 10.70 -10.81 -11.74
C THR A 102 10.87 -9.49 -11.00
N ILE A 103 11.12 -8.41 -11.74
CA ILE A 103 11.19 -7.03 -11.24
C ILE A 103 10.43 -6.16 -12.23
N ILE A 104 9.48 -5.37 -11.75
CA ILE A 104 8.55 -4.58 -12.56
C ILE A 104 8.42 -3.19 -11.95
N GLN A 105 8.58 -2.14 -12.76
CA GLN A 105 8.18 -0.79 -12.37
C GLN A 105 6.67 -0.62 -12.59
N CYS A 106 5.95 -0.25 -11.54
CA CYS A 106 4.50 -0.10 -11.56
C CYS A 106 4.04 1.33 -11.83
N GLY A 107 4.89 2.30 -11.52
CA GLY A 107 4.61 3.70 -11.78
C GLY A 107 5.64 4.61 -11.15
N SER A 108 5.42 5.89 -11.36
CA SER A 108 6.14 6.97 -10.70
C SER A 108 5.16 8.06 -10.31
N ALA A 109 5.44 8.71 -9.18
CA ALA A 109 4.66 9.83 -8.69
C ALA A 109 5.61 10.92 -8.18
N PRO A 110 5.24 12.20 -8.23
CA PRO A 110 6.00 13.24 -7.57
C PRO A 110 6.17 12.88 -6.08
N ALA A 111 7.37 13.09 -5.55
CA ALA A 111 7.69 12.94 -4.14
C ALA A 111 7.08 14.12 -3.36
N VAL A 112 5.76 14.29 -3.44
CA VAL A 112 5.05 15.16 -2.53
C VAL A 112 5.17 14.54 -1.15
N ASP A 113 5.83 15.26 -0.24
CA ASP A 113 6.02 14.90 1.16
C ASP A 113 4.80 14.10 1.65
N ALA A 114 5.05 12.91 2.22
CA ALA A 114 4.05 11.92 2.63
C ALA A 114 2.96 12.43 3.63
N GLN A 115 2.95 13.72 3.90
CA GLN A 115 1.93 14.45 4.64
C GLN A 115 0.75 14.92 3.78
N ALA A 116 0.84 14.88 2.46
CA ALA A 116 -0.25 15.23 1.55
C ALA A 116 -0.92 13.98 0.97
N ALA A 117 -1.26 13.00 1.83
CA ALA A 117 -2.46 12.23 1.55
C ALA A 117 -3.57 13.26 1.33
N PRO A 118 -4.27 13.31 0.18
CA PRO A 118 -5.50 14.07 0.13
C PRO A 118 -6.38 13.40 1.16
N ALA A 119 -6.52 14.04 2.32
CA ALA A 119 -7.69 13.87 3.14
C ALA A 119 -8.83 14.09 2.16
N GLY A 120 -9.42 12.98 1.69
CA GLY A 120 -10.71 13.00 1.08
C GLY A 120 -11.60 13.63 2.14
N THR A 121 -11.76 14.94 2.08
CA THR A 121 -12.87 15.62 2.70
C THR A 121 -14.07 14.84 2.22
N PRO A 122 -14.81 14.12 3.07
CA PRO A 122 -16.09 13.60 2.65
C PRO A 122 -16.87 14.81 2.14
N LEU A 123 -17.06 14.87 0.82
CA LEU A 123 -17.89 15.87 0.18
C LEU A 123 -19.30 15.63 0.70
N LEU A 124 -19.71 16.56 1.57
CA LEU A 124 -21.07 16.90 1.94
C LEU A 124 -21.99 15.70 2.27
N SER A 125 -22.16 15.50 3.58
CA SER A 125 -23.42 15.01 4.16
C SER A 125 -24.61 15.72 3.48
N ALA A 126 -25.31 14.96 2.65
CA ALA A 126 -26.54 15.39 2.01
C ALA A 126 -27.64 15.59 3.08
N GLY A 127 -27.81 16.84 3.51
CA GLY A 127 -29.05 17.40 4.04
C GLY A 127 -29.56 16.89 5.40
N PRO A 128 -30.28 17.73 6.17
CA PRO A 128 -31.07 17.22 7.29
C PRO A 128 -32.25 16.40 6.75
N ILE A 129 -32.25 15.10 7.03
CA ILE A 129 -33.50 14.31 7.07
C ILE A 129 -34.29 14.76 8.30
N THR A 130 -34.93 15.93 8.23
CA THR A 130 -36.11 16.19 9.04
C THR A 130 -37.28 15.48 8.38
N ALA A 131 -37.71 14.39 9.01
CA ALA A 131 -38.99 13.76 8.81
C ALA A 131 -40.08 14.77 9.19
N GLU A 132 -40.65 15.47 8.22
CA GLU A 132 -41.86 16.26 8.42
C GLU A 132 -42.80 16.13 7.22
N SER A 133 -43.98 15.57 7.51
CA SER A 133 -45.25 15.70 6.77
C SER A 133 -45.32 15.11 5.35
N ALA A 134 -45.72 13.84 5.19
CA ALA A 134 -47.13 13.42 5.08
C ALA A 134 -47.88 14.04 3.89
N ALA A 135 -48.12 13.20 2.87
CA ALA A 135 -49.29 13.17 1.99
C ALA A 135 -49.75 14.49 1.34
N GLN A 136 -49.50 14.66 0.03
CA GLN A 136 -50.51 15.08 -0.98
C GLN A 136 -49.85 15.45 -2.32
N VAL A 137 -49.78 14.49 -3.25
CA VAL A 137 -49.96 14.68 -4.70
C VAL A 137 -50.19 13.26 -5.27
N ALA A 138 -51.44 12.80 -5.50
CA ALA A 138 -52.13 12.78 -6.80
C ALA A 138 -51.22 12.20 -7.90
N GLU A 139 -51.50 11.13 -8.64
CA GLU A 139 -52.73 10.68 -9.29
C GLU A 139 -52.32 9.51 -10.21
N LEU A 140 -52.88 8.29 -10.11
CA LEU A 140 -52.91 7.34 -11.22
C LEU A 140 -54.07 6.35 -11.05
N GLY A 141 -55.11 6.55 -11.86
CA GLY A 141 -55.81 5.48 -12.56
C GLY A 141 -56.68 4.52 -11.75
N GLN A 142 -57.87 4.96 -11.35
CA GLN A 142 -59.02 4.05 -11.21
C GLN A 142 -59.98 4.27 -12.38
N ILE A 143 -59.87 3.35 -13.33
CA ILE A 143 -60.80 3.09 -14.42
C ILE A 143 -61.85 2.14 -13.82
N GLU A 144 -63.13 2.50 -13.82
CA GLU A 144 -64.32 1.61 -13.92
C GLU A 144 -65.59 2.50 -13.83
N LEU A 145 -66.20 2.86 -14.97
CA LEU A 145 -67.36 2.18 -15.56
C LEU A 145 -68.64 2.23 -14.70
N GLN A 146 -69.40 3.33 -14.80
CA GLN A 146 -70.86 3.33 -14.69
C GLN A 146 -71.38 4.21 -15.84
N GLY A 147 -72.17 3.74 -16.81
CA GLY A 147 -73.19 2.69 -16.74
C GLY A 147 -74.56 3.36 -16.70
N THR A 148 -75.07 3.65 -17.89
CA THR A 148 -76.38 4.22 -18.23
C THR A 148 -77.56 3.48 -17.61
N ALA A 149 -78.53 4.22 -17.04
CA ALA A 149 -79.98 4.00 -17.16
C ALA A 149 -80.75 5.18 -16.54
#